data_AF-A0A957UFX6-F1
#
_entry.id   AF-A0A957UFX6-F1
#
_cell.length_a   1.000
_cell.length_b   1.000
_cell.length_c   1.000
_cell.angle_alpha   90.00
_cell.angle_beta   90.00
_cell.angle_gamma   90.00
#
_symmetry.space_group_name_H-M   'P 1'
#
loop_
_entity.id
_entity.type
_entity.pdbx_description
1 polymer ?
#
loop_
_entity_poly.entity_id
_entity_poly.type
_entity_poly.pdbx_seq_one_letter_code
_entity_poly.pdbx_strand_id
1 'polypeptide(L)' 'MRAESMRPFDLTQGPLLRTILYRLASQEHVLFVAMHHIVSDGWSFGLFMREL' A
#
# COMPACT_ATOMS: atom_id res chain seq x y z
N MET A 1 2.33 -1.30 -11.24
CA MET A 1 2.55 -2.10 -10.01
C MET A 1 4.04 -2.25 -9.66
N ARG A 2 4.90 -2.85 -10.50
CA ARG A 2 6.33 -3.06 -10.16
C ARG A 2 7.12 -1.79 -9.86
N ALA A 3 6.90 -0.71 -10.62
CA ALA A 3 7.54 0.58 -10.34
C ALA A 3 7.15 1.12 -8.95
N GLU A 4 5.90 0.89 -8.54
CA GLU A 4 5.40 1.35 -7.25
C GLU A 4 5.95 0.53 -6.08
N SER A 5 6.05 -0.80 -6.24
CA SER A 5 6.62 -1.68 -5.20
C SER A 5 8.11 -1.44 -4.96
N MET A 6 8.82 -0.90 -5.95
CA MET A 6 10.25 -0.58 -5.85
C MET A 6 10.50 0.87 -5.45
N ARG A 7 9.47 1.72 -5.39
CA ARG A 7 9.63 3.13 -5.07
C ARG A 7 9.84 3.28 -3.56
N PRO A 8 11.02 3.74 -3.11
CA PRO A 8 11.34 3.84 -1.68
C PRO A 8 10.42 4.85 -0.97
N PHE A 9 10.37 4.72 0.35
CA PHE A 9 9.81 5.74 1.23
C PHE A 9 10.95 6.59 1.80
N ASP A 10 10.75 7.90 1.84
CA ASP A 10 11.59 8.78 2.67
C ASP A 10 11.08 8.66 4.11
N LEU A 11 11.88 8.08 4.99
CA LEU A 11 11.48 7.84 6.38
C LEU A 11 11.34 9.11 7.21
N THR A 12 11.86 10.23 6.72
CA THR A 12 11.76 11.54 7.38
C THR A 12 10.53 12.32 6.95
N GLN A 13 9.88 11.93 5.85
CA GLN A 13 8.74 12.62 5.26
C GLN A 13 7.58 11.65 5.03
N GLY A 14 6.53 11.81 5.85
CA GLY A 14 5.29 11.06 5.68
C GLY A 14 4.47 11.51 4.46
N PRO A 15 3.47 10.72 4.04
CA PRO A 15 3.02 9.47 4.64
C PRO A 15 3.86 8.23 4.24
N LEU A 16 4.04 7.30 5.18
CA LEU A 16 4.73 6.01 4.97
C LEU A 16 3.77 4.88 4.53
N LEU A 17 2.60 5.26 4.02
CA LEU A 17 1.58 4.44 3.39
C LEU A 17 1.29 5.03 2.02
N ARG A 18 1.14 4.17 1.02
CA ARG A 18 0.80 4.57 -0.35
C ARG A 18 -0.22 3.60 -0.92
N THR A 19 -1.29 4.14 -1.49
CA THR A 19 -2.35 3.36 -2.12
C THR A 19 -2.61 3.82 -3.55
N ILE A 20 -2.89 2.88 -4.44
CA ILE A 20 -3.27 3.17 -5.83
C ILE A 20 -4.37 2.22 -6.26
N LEU A 21 -5.50 2.75 -6.73
CA LEU A 21 -6.55 1.95 -7.36
C LEU A 21 -6.32 1.87 -8.86
N TYR A 22 -5.86 0.72 -9.33
CA TYR A 22 -5.72 0.43 -10.75
C TYR A 22 -7.05 -0.07 -11.30
N ARG A 23 -7.51 0.50 -12.42
CA ARG A 23 -8.61 -0.06 -13.20
C ARG A 23 -8.04 -0.98 -14.27
N LEU A 24 -8.43 -2.26 -14.24
CA LEU A 24 -8.04 -3.25 -15.25
C LEU A 24 -9.09 -3.33 -16.36
N ALA A 25 -10.36 -3.22 -16.00
CA ALA A 25 -11.51 -3.16 -16.91
C ALA A 25 -12.64 -2.32 -16.29
N SER A 26 -13.80 -2.21 -16.95
CA SER A 26 -14.94 -1.42 -16.45
C SER A 26 -15.41 -1.83 -15.05
N GLN A 27 -15.36 -3.13 -14.73
CA GLN A 27 -15.76 -3.69 -13.43
C GLN A 27 -14.63 -4.41 -12.69
N GLU A 28 -13.39 -4.32 -13.18
CA GLU A 28 -12.23 -4.98 -12.57
C GLU A 28 -11.23 -3.95 -12.08
N HIS A 29 -10.92 -4.00 -10.79
CA HIS A 29 -10.00 -3.08 -10.14
C HIS A 29 -9.04 -3.82 -9.23
N VAL A 30 -7.84 -3.27 -9.04
CA VAL A 30 -6.86 -3.75 -8.08
C VAL A 30 -6.46 -2.57 -7.19
N LEU A 31 -6.69 -2.72 -5.89
CA LEU A 31 -6.13 -1.81 -4.89
C LEU A 31 -4.72 -2.26 -4.54
N PHE A 32 -3.73 -1.48 -4.96
CA PHE A 32 -2.36 -1.61 -4.49
C PHE A 32 -2.20 -0.87 -3.17
N VAL A 33 -1.62 -1.55 -2.17
CA VAL A 33 -1.27 -0.98 -0.87
C VAL A 33 0.20 -1.29 -0.60
N ALA A 34 0.99 -0.26 -0.30
CA ALA A 34 2.34 -0.40 0.21
C ALA A 34 2.50 0.42 1.49
N MET A 35 3.05 -0.18 2.53
CA MET A 35 3.32 0.48 3.81
C MET A 35 4.73 0.13 4.28
N HIS A 36 5.44 1.10 4.84
CA HIS A 36 6.75 0.85 5.42
C HIS A 36 6.61 0.11 6.76
N HIS A 37 7.39 -0.95 6.96
CA HIS A 37 7.35 -1.78 8.19
C HIS A 37 7.80 -1.03 9.46
N ILE A 38 8.26 0.22 9.35
CA ILE A 38 8.58 1.06 10.51
C ILE A 38 7.32 1.59 11.21
N VAL A 39 6.19 1.66 10.49
CA VAL A 39 4.89 2.12 11.00
C VAL A 39 3.85 1.01 11.13
N SER A 40 4.22 -0.23 10.79
CA SER A 40 3.33 -1.40 10.86
C SER A 40 4.14 -2.67 10.94
N ASP A 41 3.53 -3.70 11.51
CA ASP A 41 4.00 -5.09 11.47
C ASP A 41 3.01 -5.98 10.72
N GLY A 42 3.29 -7.29 10.65
CA GLY A 42 2.40 -8.24 9.99
C GLY A 42 1.02 -8.37 10.63
N TRP A 43 0.89 -8.13 11.95
CA TRP A 43 -0.39 -8.20 12.65
C TRP A 43 -1.27 -7.00 12.34
N SER A 44 -0.73 -5.80 12.55
CA SER A 44 -1.40 -4.52 12.26
C SER A 44 -1.71 -4.36 10.76
N PHE A 45 -0.84 -4.83 9.86
CA PHE A 45 -1.15 -4.89 8.43
C PHE A 45 -2.31 -5.85 8.14
N GLY A 46 -2.34 -7.02 8.77
CA GLY A 46 -3.45 -7.97 8.65
C GLY A 46 -4.77 -7.38 9.16
N LEU A 47 -4.75 -6.62 10.25
CA LEU A 47 -5.90 -5.88 10.77
C LEU A 47 -6.37 -4.83 9.75
N PHE A 48 -5.47 -3.99 9.25
CA PHE A 48 -5.75 -2.99 8.24
C PHE A 48 -6.42 -3.59 6.99
N MET A 49 -5.91 -4.72 6.50
CA MET A 49 -6.47 -5.40 5.33
C MET A 49 -7.86 -6.00 5.59
N ARG A 50 -8.23 -6.29 6.84
CA ARG A 50 -9.56 -6.79 7.21
C ARG A 50 -10.61 -5.69 7.27
N GLU A 51 -10.19 -4.45 7.53
CA GLU A 51 -11.06 -3.29 7.69
C GLU A 51 -11.29 -2.50 6.39
N LEU A 52 -10.52 -2.83 5.33
CA LEU A 52 -10.68 -2.34 3.96
C LEU A 52 -11.86 -3.01 3.25
#